data_AF-A0A257JF87-F1
#
_entry.id   AF-A0A257JF87-F1
#
_cell.length_a   1.000
_cell.length_b   1.000
_cell.length_c   1.000
_cell.angle_alpha   90.00
_cell.angle_beta   90.00
_cell.angle_gamma   90.00
#
_symmetry.space_group_name_H-M   'P 1'
#
loop_
_entity.id
_entity.type
_entity.pdbx_description
1 polymer ?
#
loop_
_entity_poly.entity_id
_entity_poly.type
_entity_poly.pdbx_seq_one_letter_code
_entity_poly.pdbx_strand_id
1 'polypeptide(L)'
;RGVLQQLGIWQRMPTDQVAPLREARVIDGPGLQGSAGGPLCFARPPGTEALGWLVPNHHIRRAAHQAARARPAVRWCTGARVTTLALSGPLARVGLAAGLVDGLADGRADGQADGRQLAAPLVVAADSRFSGTRRLAGIGAEQRDFGRSVIVGRVAHASVDHQGIAWECFGHGQTLALLPMNQRQCSAVVTVPSDQAPAWLALDDTGFARQVQQLAASRLGPLQAVGPRHHYPLVGVYAHAFSTRRLALVG
;
A
#
# COMPACT_ATOMS: atom_id res chain seq x y z
N ARG A 1 13.38 5.31 -3.77
CA ARG A 1 13.52 6.39 -4.79
C ARG A 1 14.33 5.97 -6.01
N GLY A 2 15.57 5.48 -5.88
CA GLY A 2 16.44 5.13 -7.02
C GLY A 2 15.79 4.24 -8.10
N VAL A 3 15.19 3.10 -7.72
CA VAL A 3 14.47 2.21 -8.65
C VAL A 3 13.34 2.95 -9.40
N LEU A 4 12.53 3.75 -8.70
CA LEU A 4 11.46 4.52 -9.32
C LEU A 4 11.99 5.58 -10.30
N GLN A 5 13.15 6.17 -10.03
CA GLN A 5 13.80 7.11 -10.94
C GLN A 5 14.32 6.42 -12.19
N GLN A 6 14.98 5.27 -12.04
CA GLN A 6 15.47 4.46 -13.16
C GLN A 6 14.34 3.99 -14.08
N LEU A 7 13.17 3.68 -13.50
CA LEU A 7 11.99 3.28 -14.27
C LEU A 7 11.21 4.47 -14.86
N GLY A 8 11.62 5.71 -14.59
CA GLY A 8 10.93 6.93 -15.04
C GLY A 8 9.59 7.18 -14.32
N ILE A 9 9.36 6.52 -13.19
CA ILE A 9 8.12 6.63 -12.41
C ILE A 9 8.19 7.86 -11.50
N TRP A 10 9.33 8.06 -10.84
CA TRP A 10 9.49 9.11 -9.82
C TRP A 10 9.17 10.51 -10.37
N GLN A 11 9.66 10.81 -11.56
CA GLN A 11 9.57 12.10 -12.24
C GLN A 11 8.13 12.44 -12.69
N ARG A 12 7.24 11.44 -12.71
CA ARG A 12 5.82 11.61 -13.11
C ARG A 12 4.89 11.86 -11.92
N MET A 13 5.38 11.75 -10.69
CA MET A 13 4.59 12.02 -9.50
C MET A 13 4.51 13.54 -9.26
N PRO A 14 3.35 14.08 -8.84
CA PRO A 14 3.25 15.49 -8.47
C PRO A 14 4.17 15.79 -7.28
N THR A 15 5.06 16.77 -7.42
CA THR A 15 6.08 17.08 -6.40
C THR A 15 5.46 17.59 -5.11
N ASP A 16 4.34 18.29 -5.19
CA ASP A 16 3.52 18.76 -4.07
C ASP A 16 2.85 17.61 -3.29
N GLN A 17 2.88 16.38 -3.81
CA GLN A 17 2.33 15.18 -3.19
C GLN A 17 3.42 14.25 -2.61
N VAL A 18 4.70 14.64 -2.70
CA VAL A 18 5.83 13.91 -2.13
C VAL A 18 6.27 14.61 -0.86
N ALA A 19 6.03 13.99 0.30
CA ALA A 19 6.42 14.53 1.60
C ALA A 19 7.74 13.89 2.08
N PRO A 20 8.78 14.69 2.41
CA PRO A 20 10.03 14.15 2.92
C PRO A 20 9.87 13.66 4.37
N LEU A 21 10.29 12.44 4.63
CA LEU A 21 10.42 11.89 5.97
C LEU A 21 11.84 12.17 6.48
N ARG A 22 11.98 13.05 7.47
CA ARG A 22 13.29 13.48 8.00
C ARG A 22 13.77 12.58 9.13
N GLU A 23 12.83 12.20 9.99
CA GLU A 23 13.08 11.42 11.20
C GLU A 23 11.88 10.51 11.48
N ALA A 24 12.10 9.37 12.12
CA ALA A 24 11.07 8.55 12.73
C ALA A 24 11.34 8.44 14.23
N ARG A 25 10.29 8.60 15.04
CA ARG A 25 10.37 8.48 16.50
C ARG A 25 9.40 7.44 16.99
N VAL A 26 9.87 6.56 17.87
CA VAL A 26 9.06 5.50 18.47
C VAL A 26 8.92 5.78 19.96
N ILE A 27 7.69 5.72 20.46
CA ILE A 27 7.39 5.79 21.89
C ILE A 27 6.60 4.57 22.32
N ASP A 28 6.91 4.08 23.53
CA ASP A 28 6.20 2.97 24.15
C ASP A 28 5.55 3.40 25.46
N GLY A 29 4.22 3.29 25.54
CA GLY A 29 3.43 3.69 26.68
C GLY A 29 2.73 5.03 26.53
N PRO A 30 1.79 5.33 27.45
CA PRO A 30 0.91 6.48 27.34
C PRO A 30 1.62 7.82 27.61
N GLY A 31 1.11 8.88 26.98
CA GLY A 31 1.49 10.26 27.29
C GLY A 31 2.77 10.76 26.62
N LEU A 32 3.16 11.99 26.98
CA LEU A 32 4.35 12.64 26.40
C LEU A 32 5.67 11.97 26.81
N GLN A 33 5.66 11.22 27.91
CA GLN A 33 6.80 10.52 28.51
C GLN A 33 6.87 9.02 28.16
N GLY A 34 6.07 8.53 27.20
CA GLY A 34 6.17 7.14 26.72
C GLY A 34 7.62 6.81 26.37
N SER A 35 8.13 5.74 27.00
CA SER A 35 9.53 5.34 27.21
C SER A 35 10.27 6.14 28.29
N ALA A 36 10.69 5.46 29.37
CA ALA A 36 11.40 6.01 30.55
C ALA A 36 12.77 6.68 30.26
N GLY A 37 13.09 6.95 29.00
CA GLY A 37 14.27 7.67 28.51
C GLY A 37 14.02 8.53 27.27
N GLY A 38 12.76 8.81 26.93
CA GLY A 38 12.37 9.52 25.70
C GLY A 38 12.23 8.60 24.48
N PRO A 39 11.85 9.15 23.31
CA PRO A 39 11.61 8.36 22.11
C PRO A 39 12.89 7.73 21.55
N LEU A 40 12.75 6.52 20.99
CA LEU A 40 13.77 5.98 20.09
C LEU A 40 13.75 6.79 18.79
N CYS A 41 14.87 7.41 18.45
CA CYS A 41 14.97 8.33 17.32
C CYS A 41 15.78 7.70 16.17
N PHE A 42 15.21 7.74 14.98
CA PHE A 42 15.85 7.29 13.74
C PHE A 42 15.96 8.48 12.78
N ALA A 43 17.16 9.04 12.68
CA ALA A 43 17.44 10.14 11.78
C ALA A 43 17.90 9.64 10.40
N ARG A 44 17.78 10.51 9.39
CA ARG A 44 18.38 10.25 8.07
C ARG A 44 19.89 9.99 8.19
N PRO A 45 20.47 9.06 7.41
CA PRO A 45 21.92 8.89 7.36
C PRO A 45 22.64 10.18 6.90
N PRO A 46 23.87 10.44 7.37
CA PRO A 46 24.68 11.56 6.88
C PRO A 46 24.81 11.56 5.35
N GLY A 47 24.74 12.75 4.74
CA GLY A 47 24.82 12.90 3.28
C GLY A 47 23.56 12.55 2.49
N THR A 48 22.48 12.09 3.14
CA THR A 48 21.20 11.79 2.48
C THR A 48 20.19 12.93 2.64
N GLU A 49 19.27 13.10 1.68
CA GLU A 49 18.27 14.17 1.71
C GLU A 49 17.17 13.92 2.77
N ALA A 50 16.76 12.66 2.94
CA ALA A 50 15.65 12.25 3.78
C ALA A 50 15.83 10.77 4.19
N LEU A 51 15.19 10.37 5.29
CA LEU A 51 15.05 8.97 5.68
C LEU A 51 14.17 8.20 4.69
N GLY A 52 13.18 8.89 4.11
CA GLY A 52 12.29 8.35 3.09
C GLY A 52 11.36 9.41 2.52
N TRP A 53 10.36 8.97 1.74
CA TRP A 53 9.35 9.84 1.16
C TRP A 53 7.98 9.20 1.28
N LEU A 54 7.01 9.99 1.74
CA LEU A 54 5.62 9.60 1.86
C LEU A 54 4.87 10.13 0.64
N VAL A 55 4.22 9.22 -0.08
CA VAL A 55 3.48 9.52 -1.31
C VAL A 55 2.17 8.73 -1.30
N PRO A 56 1.01 9.36 -1.60
CA PRO A 56 -0.23 8.62 -1.76
C PRO A 56 -0.10 7.52 -2.82
N ASN A 57 -0.50 6.28 -2.47
CA ASN A 57 -0.33 5.10 -3.33
C ASN A 57 -0.94 5.27 -4.73
N HIS A 58 -2.04 6.00 -4.87
CA HIS A 58 -2.68 6.22 -6.15
C HIS A 58 -1.81 7.07 -7.10
N HIS A 59 -0.99 8.00 -6.59
CA HIS A 59 -0.02 8.74 -7.41
C HIS A 59 1.11 7.84 -7.88
N ILE A 60 1.64 6.96 -7.02
CA ILE A 60 2.65 5.97 -7.41
C ILE A 60 2.10 5.06 -8.52
N ARG A 61 0.89 4.53 -8.34
CA ARG A 61 0.23 3.66 -9.34
C ARG A 61 -0.03 4.36 -10.66
N ARG A 62 -0.53 5.61 -10.61
CA ARG A 62 -0.77 6.42 -11.81
C ARG A 62 0.53 6.69 -12.56
N ALA A 63 1.58 7.10 -11.86
CA ALA A 63 2.89 7.34 -12.44
C ALA A 63 3.51 6.07 -13.04
N ALA A 64 3.40 4.93 -12.35
CA ALA A 64 3.86 3.63 -12.84
C ALA A 64 3.12 3.20 -14.11
N HIS A 65 1.80 3.36 -14.13
CA HIS A 65 0.98 3.09 -15.31
C HIS A 65 1.37 3.98 -16.50
N GLN A 66 1.51 5.29 -16.28
CA GLN A 66 1.97 6.22 -17.32
C GLN A 66 3.38 5.84 -17.83
N ALA A 67 4.27 5.40 -16.94
CA ALA A 67 5.60 4.95 -17.29
C ALA A 67 5.62 3.70 -18.16
N ALA A 68 4.78 2.73 -17.84
CA ALA A 68 4.65 1.51 -18.62
C ALA A 68 3.92 1.76 -19.95
N ARG A 69 2.89 2.63 -20.00
CA ARG A 69 2.20 3.00 -21.25
C ARG A 69 3.09 3.69 -22.27
N ALA A 70 4.11 4.43 -21.82
CA ALA A 70 5.05 5.10 -22.71
C ALA A 70 6.07 4.14 -23.36
N ARG A 71 6.04 2.83 -23.05
CA ARG A 71 6.98 1.84 -23.58
C ARG A 71 6.36 1.09 -24.76
N PRO A 72 6.90 1.21 -25.99
CA PRO A 72 6.36 0.50 -27.17
C PRO A 72 6.36 -1.03 -27.03
N ALA A 73 7.28 -1.58 -26.23
CA ALA A 73 7.37 -3.01 -25.99
C ALA A 73 6.29 -3.55 -25.03
N VAL A 74 5.51 -2.69 -24.38
CA VAL A 74 4.45 -3.09 -23.44
C VAL A 74 3.11 -3.03 -24.15
N ARG A 75 2.52 -4.21 -24.36
CA ARG A 75 1.13 -4.33 -24.84
C ARG A 75 0.18 -4.50 -23.65
N TRP A 76 -0.92 -3.76 -23.64
CA TRP A 76 -1.90 -3.81 -22.56
C TRP A 76 -3.09 -4.68 -22.95
N CYS A 77 -3.45 -5.59 -22.05
CA CYS A 77 -4.69 -6.37 -22.12
C CYS A 77 -5.50 -6.04 -20.87
N THR A 78 -6.51 -5.19 -21.01
CA THR A 78 -7.33 -4.70 -19.90
C THR A 78 -8.69 -5.40 -19.88
N GLY A 79 -9.36 -5.41 -18.73
CA GLY A 79 -10.60 -6.19 -18.54
C GLY A 79 -10.39 -7.71 -18.52
N ALA A 80 -9.20 -8.20 -18.87
CA ALA A 80 -8.85 -9.61 -18.92
C ALA A 80 -8.61 -10.22 -17.53
N ARG A 81 -9.09 -11.45 -17.34
CA ARG A 81 -8.78 -12.29 -16.18
C ARG A 81 -8.10 -13.57 -16.61
N VAL A 82 -7.02 -13.94 -15.93
CA VAL A 82 -6.36 -15.25 -16.12
C VAL A 82 -7.29 -16.35 -15.60
N THR A 83 -7.58 -17.34 -16.45
CA THR A 83 -8.45 -18.47 -16.13
C THR A 83 -7.72 -19.81 -16.16
N THR A 84 -6.69 -19.94 -17.00
CA THR A 84 -5.88 -21.17 -17.08
C THR A 84 -4.40 -20.85 -17.19
N LEU A 85 -3.58 -21.77 -16.68
CA LEU A 85 -2.12 -21.68 -16.73
C LEU A 85 -1.53 -23.06 -16.99
N ALA A 86 -0.72 -23.20 -18.05
CA ALA A 86 0.02 -24.43 -18.34
C ALA A 86 1.52 -24.12 -18.46
N LEU A 87 2.34 -24.85 -17.70
CA LEU A 87 3.78 -24.58 -17.55
C LEU A 87 4.68 -25.71 -18.12
N SER A 88 4.12 -26.86 -18.46
CA SER A 88 4.86 -28.09 -18.80
C SER A 88 5.52 -28.09 -20.20
N GLY A 89 5.29 -27.05 -21.02
CA GLY A 89 5.75 -26.98 -22.41
C GLY A 89 7.06 -26.19 -22.64
N PRO A 90 7.42 -25.93 -23.92
CA PRO A 90 8.52 -25.05 -24.29
C PRO A 90 8.24 -23.57 -23.98
N LEU A 91 6.96 -23.20 -23.81
CA LEU A 91 6.49 -21.88 -23.38
C LEU A 91 5.39 -22.09 -22.33
N ALA A 92 5.24 -21.12 -21.43
CA ALA A 92 4.07 -21.02 -20.58
C ALA A 92 2.88 -20.56 -21.43
N ARG A 93 1.70 -21.14 -21.18
CA ARG A 93 0.44 -20.75 -21.82
C ARG A 93 -0.53 -20.22 -20.78
N VAL A 94 -1.12 -19.06 -21.05
CA VAL A 94 -2.06 -18.36 -20.18
C VAL A 94 -3.38 -18.21 -20.92
N GLY A 95 -4.45 -18.81 -20.41
CA GLY A 95 -5.80 -18.57 -20.90
C GLY A 95 -6.42 -17.36 -20.21
N LEU A 96 -7.10 -16.53 -20.98
CA LEU A 96 -7.82 -15.36 -20.50
C LEU A 96 -9.32 -15.57 -20.70
N ALA A 97 -10.14 -15.00 -19.79
CA ALA A 97 -11.53 -14.71 -20.08
C ALA A 97 -11.67 -13.21 -20.33
N ALA A 98 -12.35 -12.86 -21.44
CA ALA A 98 -12.83 -11.54 -21.88
C ALA A 98 -11.90 -10.35 -21.58
N GLY A 99 -11.36 -9.67 -22.60
CA GLY A 99 -10.59 -8.44 -22.37
C GLY A 99 -10.48 -7.54 -23.60
N LEU A 100 -10.49 -6.22 -23.37
CA LEU A 100 -10.20 -5.21 -24.38
C LEU A 100 -8.69 -5.07 -24.53
N VAL A 101 -8.20 -5.14 -25.77
CA VAL A 101 -6.80 -4.85 -26.12
C VAL A 101 -6.79 -3.58 -26.95
N ASP A 102 -6.17 -2.53 -26.40
CA ASP A 102 -5.99 -1.21 -27.02
C ASP A 102 -7.12 -0.76 -27.96
N GLY A 103 -8.25 -0.33 -27.38
CA GLY A 103 -9.22 0.56 -28.03
C GLY A 103 -10.14 -0.04 -29.10
N LEU A 104 -10.00 -1.32 -29.47
CA LEU A 104 -10.98 -2.01 -30.30
C LEU A 104 -12.00 -2.71 -29.40
N ALA A 105 -13.17 -2.11 -29.31
CA ALA A 105 -14.35 -2.76 -28.77
C ALA A 105 -14.79 -3.86 -29.75
N ASP A 106 -14.33 -5.08 -29.53
CA ASP A 106 -15.02 -6.24 -30.10
C ASP A 106 -16.33 -6.35 -29.31
N GLY A 107 -17.39 -5.69 -29.79
CA GLY A 107 -18.66 -5.45 -29.10
C GLY A 107 -19.44 -6.71 -28.75
N ARG A 108 -18.89 -7.55 -27.87
CA ARG A 108 -19.47 -8.80 -27.39
C ARG A 108 -19.80 -8.68 -25.91
N ALA A 109 -21.02 -9.07 -25.58
CA ALA A 109 -21.61 -8.95 -24.27
C ALA A 109 -20.88 -9.76 -23.19
N ASP A 110 -21.01 -9.29 -21.95
CA ASP A 110 -20.45 -9.87 -20.74
C ASP A 110 -20.75 -11.37 -20.60
N GLY A 111 -19.70 -12.15 -20.34
CA GLY A 111 -19.84 -13.53 -19.83
C GLY A 111 -19.30 -14.64 -20.74
N GLN A 112 -18.99 -14.38 -22.00
CA GLN A 112 -18.37 -15.38 -22.86
C GLN A 112 -16.84 -15.29 -22.74
N ALA A 113 -16.20 -16.37 -22.26
CA ALA A 113 -14.74 -16.47 -22.26
C ALA A 113 -14.26 -16.42 -23.72
N ASP A 114 -13.81 -15.26 -24.16
CA ASP A 114 -12.99 -15.16 -25.37
C ASP A 114 -11.75 -16.00 -25.08
N GLY A 115 -11.71 -17.24 -25.60
CA GLY A 115 -10.76 -18.32 -25.27
C GLY A 115 -9.33 -18.02 -25.71
N ARG A 116 -8.89 -16.79 -25.50
CA ARG A 116 -7.63 -16.22 -25.91
C ARG A 116 -6.52 -16.82 -25.06
N GLN A 117 -5.57 -17.44 -25.75
CA GLN A 117 -4.36 -17.96 -25.16
C GLN A 117 -3.17 -17.07 -25.50
N LEU A 118 -2.40 -16.70 -24.49
CA LEU A 118 -1.09 -16.09 -24.65
C LEU A 118 -0.01 -17.13 -24.40
N ALA A 119 1.09 -17.05 -25.14
CA ALA A 119 2.26 -17.89 -24.92
C ALA A 119 3.50 -17.02 -24.67
N ALA A 120 4.30 -17.37 -23.66
CA ALA A 120 5.50 -16.63 -23.29
C ALA A 120 6.57 -17.56 -22.68
N PRO A 121 7.86 -17.21 -22.76
CA PRO A 121 8.90 -18.00 -22.10
C PRO A 121 8.82 -17.92 -20.57
N LEU A 122 8.27 -16.82 -20.03
CA LEU A 122 8.10 -16.54 -18.61
C LEU A 122 6.76 -15.82 -18.36
N VAL A 123 6.07 -16.20 -17.30
CA VAL A 123 4.94 -15.47 -16.71
C VAL A 123 5.39 -14.85 -15.40
N VAL A 124 5.08 -13.57 -15.20
CA VAL A 124 5.27 -12.88 -13.91
C VAL A 124 3.89 -12.59 -13.32
N ALA A 125 3.54 -13.26 -12.23
CA ALA A 125 2.28 -13.05 -11.54
C ALA A 125 2.43 -11.93 -10.50
N ALA A 126 1.71 -10.84 -10.71
CA ALA A 126 1.69 -9.65 -9.84
C ALA A 126 0.26 -9.33 -9.35
N ASP A 127 -0.55 -10.37 -9.13
CA ASP A 127 -1.97 -10.32 -8.75
C ASP A 127 -2.19 -10.41 -7.22
N SER A 128 -1.18 -10.00 -6.44
CA SER A 128 -1.21 -9.76 -4.99
C SER A 128 -1.56 -10.99 -4.12
N ARG A 129 -1.90 -10.76 -2.84
CA ARG A 129 -2.01 -11.77 -1.78
C ARG A 129 -2.98 -12.93 -2.12
N PHE A 130 -4.06 -12.63 -2.83
CA PHE A 130 -5.07 -13.60 -3.26
C PHE A 130 -4.87 -14.10 -4.69
N SER A 131 -3.63 -14.06 -5.19
CA SER A 131 -3.22 -14.49 -6.53
C SER A 131 -3.93 -15.75 -7.00
N GLY A 132 -4.74 -15.60 -8.05
CA GLY A 132 -5.36 -16.73 -8.75
C GLY A 132 -4.33 -17.47 -9.58
N THR A 133 -3.37 -16.74 -10.15
CA THR A 133 -2.28 -17.29 -10.96
C THR A 133 -1.41 -18.25 -10.16
N ARG A 134 -1.06 -17.89 -8.90
CA ARG A 134 -0.35 -18.76 -7.96
C ARG A 134 -1.11 -20.07 -7.72
N ARG A 135 -2.41 -19.98 -7.46
CA ARG A 135 -3.26 -21.16 -7.23
C ARG A 135 -3.33 -22.06 -8.47
N LEU A 136 -3.47 -21.48 -9.66
CA LEU A 136 -3.44 -22.22 -10.93
C LEU A 136 -2.10 -22.94 -11.15
N ALA A 137 -1.00 -22.39 -10.63
CA ALA A 137 0.32 -23.03 -10.68
C ALA A 137 0.51 -24.14 -9.64
N GLY A 138 -0.50 -24.43 -8.80
CA GLY A 138 -0.40 -25.40 -7.70
C GLY A 138 0.48 -24.92 -6.54
N ILE A 139 0.80 -23.62 -6.47
CA ILE A 139 1.65 -23.09 -5.40
C ILE A 139 0.77 -22.73 -4.19
N GLY A 140 0.96 -23.48 -3.10
CA GLY A 140 0.36 -23.20 -1.81
C GLY A 140 0.86 -21.90 -1.17
N ALA A 141 0.12 -21.41 -0.18
CA ALA A 141 0.54 -20.28 0.62
C ALA A 141 0.01 -20.40 2.04
N GLU A 142 0.82 -19.99 3.01
CA GLU A 142 0.40 -19.79 4.38
C GLU A 142 -0.31 -18.44 4.49
N GLN A 143 -1.43 -18.42 5.22
CA GLN A 143 -2.15 -17.21 5.54
C GLN A 143 -2.22 -17.07 7.05
N ARG A 144 -1.81 -15.91 7.55
CA ARG A 144 -1.84 -15.57 8.96
C ARG A 144 -2.73 -14.37 9.17
N ASP A 145 -3.87 -14.59 9.79
CA ASP A 145 -4.67 -13.52 10.37
C ASP A 145 -4.01 -13.09 11.68
N PHE A 146 -3.69 -11.80 11.80
CA PHE A 146 -3.07 -11.27 13.01
C PHE A 146 -4.09 -10.89 14.09
N GLY A 147 -5.40 -11.03 13.82
CA GLY A 147 -6.47 -10.59 14.73
C GLY A 147 -6.51 -9.06 14.90
N ARG A 148 -5.88 -8.33 13.97
CA ARG A 148 -5.75 -6.87 14.00
C ARG A 148 -6.38 -6.25 12.76
N SER A 149 -6.88 -5.04 12.96
CA SER A 149 -7.41 -4.19 11.90
C SER A 149 -6.68 -2.86 11.88
N VAL A 150 -6.46 -2.34 10.68
CA VAL A 150 -5.82 -1.05 10.44
C VAL A 150 -6.89 -0.07 9.95
N ILE A 151 -7.06 1.03 10.67
CA ILE A 151 -7.87 2.17 10.27
C ILE A 151 -6.93 3.28 9.82
N VAL A 152 -7.09 3.71 8.57
CA VAL A 152 -6.29 4.78 7.98
C VAL A 152 -7.19 5.99 7.76
N GLY A 153 -6.77 7.13 8.29
CA GLY A 153 -7.47 8.40 8.09
C GLY A 153 -6.47 9.54 8.04
N ARG A 154 -6.79 10.61 7.32
CA ARG A 154 -5.95 11.79 7.30
C ARG A 154 -6.41 12.78 8.36
N VAL A 155 -5.45 13.43 8.99
CA VAL A 155 -5.70 14.49 9.97
C VAL A 155 -4.87 15.73 9.62
N ALA A 156 -5.42 16.92 9.85
CA ALA A 156 -4.71 18.19 9.77
C ALA A 156 -4.37 18.70 11.16
N HIS A 157 -3.26 19.43 11.27
CA HIS A 157 -2.81 20.08 12.49
C HIS A 157 -2.49 21.56 12.22
N ALA A 158 -3.05 22.46 13.04
CA ALA A 158 -2.89 23.89 12.81
C ALA A 158 -1.70 24.50 13.58
N SER A 159 -1.54 24.12 14.86
CA SER A 159 -0.67 24.83 15.80
C SER A 159 0.79 24.37 15.74
N VAL A 160 1.05 23.08 15.83
CA VAL A 160 2.42 22.53 15.92
C VAL A 160 2.75 21.84 14.61
N ASP A 161 3.85 22.22 13.97
CA ASP A 161 4.31 21.55 12.74
C ASP A 161 4.96 20.20 13.09
N HIS A 162 4.67 19.17 12.30
CA HIS A 162 5.26 17.85 12.45
C HIS A 162 6.76 17.80 12.06
N GLN A 163 7.28 18.86 11.42
CA GLN A 163 8.68 18.98 11.00
C GLN A 163 9.21 17.82 10.11
N GLY A 164 8.32 17.06 9.47
CA GLY A 164 8.70 15.87 8.70
C GLY A 164 9.12 14.68 9.59
N ILE A 165 8.65 14.65 10.84
CA ILE A 165 8.89 13.56 11.80
C ILE A 165 7.69 12.62 11.78
N ALA A 166 7.92 11.33 11.52
CA ALA A 166 6.92 10.30 11.76
C ALA A 166 6.96 9.85 13.23
N TRP A 167 5.78 9.58 13.79
CA TRP A 167 5.65 9.03 15.13
C TRP A 167 5.02 7.65 15.07
N GLU A 168 5.66 6.68 15.71
CA GLU A 168 5.06 5.39 16.04
C GLU A 168 4.78 5.38 17.55
N CYS A 169 3.51 5.33 17.91
CA CYS A 169 3.06 5.34 19.30
C CYS A 169 2.48 3.97 19.66
N PHE A 170 3.15 3.25 20.56
CA PHE A 170 2.64 2.00 21.13
C PHE A 170 1.81 2.31 22.37
N GLY A 171 0.51 2.04 22.29
CA GLY A 171 -0.43 2.11 23.41
C GLY A 171 -0.84 0.73 23.90
N HIS A 172 -1.62 0.69 24.98
CA HIS A 172 -2.16 -0.57 25.48
C HIS A 172 -3.18 -1.15 24.49
N GLY A 173 -2.80 -2.24 23.82
CA GLY A 173 -3.68 -2.97 22.89
C GLY A 173 -3.88 -2.31 21.53
N GLN A 174 -3.29 -1.13 21.25
CA GLN A 174 -3.40 -0.43 19.98
C GLN A 174 -2.13 0.36 19.65
N THR A 175 -1.89 0.61 18.36
CA THR A 175 -0.77 1.45 17.91
C THR A 175 -1.26 2.56 17.00
N LEU A 176 -0.51 3.67 16.95
CA LEU A 176 -0.69 4.75 16.00
C LEU A 176 0.63 5.02 15.28
N ALA A 177 0.64 4.88 13.96
CA ALA A 177 1.64 5.53 13.13
C ALA A 177 1.08 6.85 12.59
N LEU A 178 1.74 7.96 12.87
CA LEU A 178 1.39 9.29 12.39
C LEU A 178 2.44 9.72 11.36
N LEU A 179 2.08 9.63 10.08
CA LEU A 179 3.00 9.82 8.97
C LEU A 179 2.87 11.24 8.40
N PRO A 180 3.92 12.08 8.44
CA PRO A 180 3.85 13.48 8.01
C PRO A 180 3.60 13.61 6.51
N MET A 181 2.63 14.42 6.13
CA MET A 181 2.27 14.72 4.75
C MET A 181 2.42 16.22 4.49
N ASN A 182 2.43 16.63 3.22
CA ASN A 182 2.43 18.04 2.89
C ASN A 182 1.15 18.74 3.40
N GLN A 183 1.14 20.08 3.42
CA GLN A 183 0.00 20.90 3.83
C GLN A 183 -0.43 20.72 5.30
N ARG A 184 0.52 20.49 6.22
CA ARG A 184 0.27 20.30 7.66
C ARG A 184 -0.76 19.22 7.94
N GLN A 185 -0.56 18.08 7.30
CA GLN A 185 -1.39 16.91 7.43
C GLN A 185 -0.56 15.72 7.86
N CYS A 186 -1.21 14.73 8.43
CA CYS A 186 -0.64 13.41 8.65
C CYS A 186 -1.60 12.34 8.12
N SER A 187 -1.04 11.24 7.63
CA SER A 187 -1.77 9.99 7.52
C SER A 187 -1.68 9.28 8.87
N ALA A 188 -2.79 9.23 9.60
CA ALA A 188 -2.93 8.44 10.82
C ALA A 188 -3.25 6.99 10.44
N VAL A 189 -2.45 6.06 10.95
CA VAL A 189 -2.60 4.62 10.77
C VAL A 189 -2.80 4.03 12.16
N VAL A 190 -4.04 3.76 12.53
CA VAL A 190 -4.41 3.20 13.82
C VAL A 190 -4.55 1.69 13.68
N THR A 191 -3.77 0.92 14.44
CA THR A 191 -3.91 -0.54 14.49
C THR A 191 -4.58 -0.93 15.80
N VAL A 192 -5.71 -1.62 15.71
CA VAL A 192 -6.52 -2.08 16.85
C VAL A 192 -6.82 -3.57 16.75
N PRO A 193 -7.23 -4.25 17.83
CA PRO A 193 -7.80 -5.59 17.70
C PRO A 193 -9.07 -5.54 16.83
N SER A 194 -9.30 -6.58 16.03
CA SER A 194 -10.32 -6.54 14.97
C SER A 194 -11.75 -6.33 15.49
N ASP A 195 -12.06 -6.79 16.70
CA ASP A 195 -13.35 -6.58 17.37
C ASP A 195 -13.60 -5.10 17.75
N GLN A 196 -12.55 -4.28 17.87
CA GLN A 196 -12.66 -2.85 18.16
C GLN A 196 -12.79 -1.97 16.90
N ALA A 197 -12.51 -2.52 15.71
CA ALA A 197 -12.57 -1.76 14.47
C ALA A 197 -13.95 -1.13 14.18
N PRO A 198 -15.10 -1.81 14.42
CA PRO A 198 -16.41 -1.21 14.23
C PRO A 198 -16.63 0.05 15.07
N ALA A 199 -16.15 0.08 16.30
CA ALA A 199 -16.27 1.26 17.18
C ALA A 199 -15.49 2.46 16.62
N TRP A 200 -14.28 2.23 16.10
CA TRP A 200 -13.48 3.26 15.43
C TRP A 200 -14.13 3.80 14.16
N LEU A 201 -14.76 2.92 13.39
CA LEU A 201 -15.45 3.29 12.15
C LEU A 201 -16.77 4.05 12.42
N ALA A 202 -17.43 3.78 13.54
CA ALA A 202 -18.65 4.46 13.95
C ALA A 202 -18.43 5.88 14.48
N LEU A 203 -17.18 6.27 14.81
CA LEU A 203 -16.87 7.64 15.23
C LEU A 203 -17.24 8.65 14.15
N ASP A 204 -17.68 9.83 14.55
CA ASP A 204 -17.68 10.98 13.66
C ASP A 204 -16.25 11.52 13.49
N ASP A 205 -16.09 12.50 12.61
CA ASP A 205 -14.78 13.06 12.28
C ASP A 205 -14.12 13.75 13.49
N THR A 206 -14.93 14.39 14.35
CA THR A 206 -14.49 14.99 15.62
C THR A 206 -14.00 13.92 16.60
N GLY A 207 -14.75 12.84 16.76
CA GLY A 207 -14.42 11.72 17.62
C GLY A 207 -13.15 11.01 17.15
N PHE A 208 -13.01 10.74 15.86
CA PHE A 208 -11.81 10.15 15.28
C PHE A 208 -10.57 11.02 15.52
N ALA A 209 -10.66 12.32 15.18
CA ALA A 209 -9.53 13.23 15.36
C ALA A 209 -9.11 13.34 16.84
N ARG A 210 -10.08 13.35 17.77
CA ARG A 210 -9.82 13.35 19.21
C ARG A 210 -9.09 12.08 19.66
N GLN A 211 -9.51 10.90 19.19
CA GLN A 211 -8.86 9.64 19.53
C GLN A 211 -7.42 9.57 18.99
N VAL A 212 -7.21 9.99 17.75
CA VAL A 212 -5.85 10.10 17.17
C VAL A 212 -5.00 11.08 17.96
N GLN A 213 -5.55 12.23 18.36
CA GLN A 213 -4.83 13.22 19.17
C GLN A 213 -4.43 12.66 20.54
N GLN A 214 -5.32 11.91 21.20
CA GLN A 214 -5.03 11.25 22.48
C GLN A 214 -3.90 10.23 22.33
N LEU A 215 -3.96 9.38 21.30
CA LEU A 215 -2.90 8.42 20.96
C LEU A 215 -1.56 9.10 20.63
N ALA A 216 -1.61 10.27 19.98
CA ALA A 216 -0.44 11.09 19.71
C ALA A 216 0.03 11.91 20.93
N ALA A 217 -0.58 11.73 22.11
CA ALA A 217 -0.31 12.51 23.32
C ALA A 217 -0.36 14.04 23.10
N SER A 218 -1.26 14.51 22.22
CA SER A 218 -1.40 15.91 21.81
C SER A 218 -0.13 16.59 21.26
N ARG A 219 0.86 15.81 20.78
CA ARG A 219 2.15 16.34 20.28
C ARG A 219 2.03 17.31 19.12
N LEU A 220 1.01 17.17 18.27
CA LEU A 220 0.73 18.09 17.16
C LEU A 220 -0.33 19.16 17.51
N GLY A 221 -0.76 19.21 18.78
CA GLY A 221 -1.88 20.04 19.20
C GLY A 221 -3.23 19.52 18.69
N PRO A 222 -4.24 20.41 18.57
CA PRO A 222 -5.55 20.05 18.06
C PRO A 222 -5.51 19.47 16.65
N LEU A 223 -6.19 18.33 16.46
CA LEU A 223 -6.31 17.65 15.17
C LEU A 223 -7.71 17.79 14.58
N GLN A 224 -7.79 17.77 13.25
CA GLN A 224 -9.05 17.72 12.50
C GLN A 224 -8.98 16.60 11.47
N ALA A 225 -10.01 15.76 11.35
CA ALA A 225 -10.05 14.74 10.31
C ALA A 225 -10.24 15.37 8.93
N VAL A 226 -9.61 14.79 7.90
CA VAL A 226 -9.64 15.31 6.52
C VAL A 226 -9.98 14.18 5.57
N GLY A 227 -11.25 14.12 5.16
CA GLY A 227 -11.72 13.15 4.17
C GLY A 227 -12.00 11.76 4.76
N PRO A 228 -12.19 10.75 3.89
CA PRO A 228 -12.70 9.45 4.30
C PRO A 228 -11.68 8.64 5.11
N ARG A 229 -12.21 7.71 5.90
CA ARG A 229 -11.45 6.68 6.61
C ARG A 229 -11.51 5.37 5.83
N HIS A 230 -10.43 4.61 5.89
CA HIS A 230 -10.31 3.30 5.27
C HIS A 230 -9.99 2.24 6.31
N HIS A 231 -10.49 1.03 6.11
CA HIS A 231 -10.28 -0.12 6.99
C HIS A 231 -9.65 -1.27 6.21
N TYR A 232 -8.67 -1.92 6.82
CA TYR A 232 -8.00 -3.09 6.26
C TYR A 232 -7.76 -4.14 7.35
N PRO A 233 -8.19 -5.40 7.18
CA PRO A 233 -7.74 -6.47 8.06
C PRO A 233 -6.24 -6.75 7.83
N LEU A 234 -5.51 -6.94 8.92
CA LEU A 234 -4.09 -7.25 8.87
C LEU A 234 -3.92 -8.76 8.68
N VAL A 235 -3.62 -9.14 7.44
CA VAL A 235 -3.40 -10.54 7.05
C VAL A 235 -2.07 -10.64 6.32
N GLY A 236 -1.20 -11.52 6.80
CA GLY A 236 0.03 -11.91 6.13
C GLY A 236 -0.21 -13.11 5.21
N VAL A 237 0.34 -13.08 4.00
CA VAL A 237 0.31 -14.21 3.08
C VAL A 237 1.72 -14.50 2.61
N TYR A 238 2.16 -15.75 2.74
CA TYR A 238 3.49 -16.19 2.33
C TYR A 238 3.39 -17.41 1.42
N ALA A 239 3.82 -17.26 0.16
CA ALA A 239 3.80 -18.37 -0.80
C ALA A 239 4.89 -19.39 -0.45
N HIS A 240 4.59 -20.69 -0.61
CA HIS A 240 5.58 -21.75 -0.35
C HIS A 240 6.74 -21.74 -1.36
N ALA A 241 6.51 -21.17 -2.54
CA ALA A 241 7.52 -20.93 -3.54
C ALA A 241 7.22 -19.61 -4.27
N PHE A 242 8.26 -18.82 -4.56
CA PHE A 242 8.13 -17.57 -5.33
C PHE A 242 8.39 -17.74 -6.82
N SER A 243 8.83 -18.93 -7.23
CA SER A 243 9.04 -19.24 -8.64
C SER A 243 8.94 -20.74 -8.89
N THR A 244 8.59 -21.09 -10.11
CA THR A 244 8.74 -22.44 -10.66
C THR A 244 9.11 -22.31 -12.14
N ARG A 245 9.20 -23.43 -12.85
CA ARG A 245 9.47 -23.44 -14.29
C ARG A 245 8.52 -22.47 -15.02
N ARG A 246 9.10 -21.42 -15.62
CA ARG A 246 8.41 -20.38 -16.42
C ARG A 246 7.42 -19.50 -15.66
N LEU A 247 7.50 -19.47 -14.33
CA LEU A 247 6.65 -18.62 -13.50
C LEU A 247 7.49 -17.96 -12.40
N ALA A 248 7.30 -16.65 -12.22
CA ALA A 248 7.75 -15.91 -11.03
C ALA A 248 6.55 -15.21 -10.39
N LEU A 249 6.54 -15.15 -9.07
CA LEU A 249 5.55 -14.42 -8.26
C LEU A 249 6.22 -13.16 -7.71
N VAL A 250 5.53 -12.02 -7.82
CA VAL A 250 6.00 -10.75 -7.26
C VAL A 250 4.87 -10.00 -6.54
N GLY A 251 5.22 -9.39 -5.41
CA GLY A 251 4.32 -8.54 -4.63
C GLY A 251 3.51 -9.25 -3.56
#